data_AF-Q6D565-F1
#
_entry.id   AF-Q6D565-F1
#
_cell.length_a   1.000
_cell.length_b   1.000
_cell.length_c   1.000
_cell.angle_alpha   90.00
_cell.angle_beta   90.00
_cell.angle_gamma   90.00
#
_symmetry.space_group_name_H-M   'P 1'
#
loop_
_entity.id
_entity.type
_entity.pdbx_description
1 polymer ?
#
loop_
_entity_poly.entity_id
_entity_poly.type
_entity_poly.pdbx_seq_one_letter_code
_entity_poly.pdbx_strand_id
1 'polypeptide(L)'
;MKKILIAAAMLAGMSVSTSLWAADCANPSASAEVDSCAKQGKEATEQALNKAWSEAKGRITTTYKADDKLQKEYQQNLVDSQRGWLKYRDSQCKMQAFLAEEGTTAHDTLTNNCISDIDKQRIEQLKLIPYQ
;
A
#
# COMPACT_ATOMS: atom_id res chain seq x y z
N MET A 1 19.45 -2.11 70.66
CA MET A 1 18.00 -1.85 70.45
C MET A 1 17.82 -0.48 69.81
N LYS A 2 17.54 -0.42 68.50
CA LYS A 2 16.73 0.64 67.87
C LYS A 2 16.36 0.17 66.47
N LYS A 3 15.11 -0.25 66.33
CA LYS A 3 14.48 -0.60 65.05
C LYS A 3 14.23 0.72 64.31
N ILE A 4 14.69 0.86 63.08
CA ILE A 4 14.27 1.95 62.19
C ILE A 4 13.75 1.34 60.90
N LEU A 5 12.60 1.88 60.51
CA LEU A 5 11.57 1.32 59.66
C LEU A 5 11.92 1.38 58.16
N ILE A 6 11.34 0.43 57.43
CA ILE A 6 11.32 0.29 55.97
C ILE A 6 10.63 1.49 55.32
N ALA A 7 11.20 2.02 54.24
CA ALA A 7 10.47 2.76 53.22
C ALA A 7 10.98 2.36 51.84
N ALA A 8 10.37 1.32 51.27
CA ALA A 8 10.54 0.96 49.87
C ALA A 8 9.68 1.89 49.01
N ALA A 9 10.31 2.89 48.37
CA ALA A 9 9.64 3.72 47.37
C ALA A 9 9.66 2.98 46.02
N MET A 10 8.56 2.28 45.72
CA MET A 10 8.29 1.74 44.39
C MET A 10 8.02 2.91 43.43
N LEU A 11 8.97 3.23 42.54
CA LEU A 11 8.66 4.01 41.34
C LEU A 11 7.87 3.12 40.39
N ALA A 12 6.55 3.31 40.38
CA ALA A 12 5.65 2.71 39.41
C ALA A 12 6.00 3.20 38.00
N GLY A 13 6.40 2.28 37.11
CA GLY A 13 6.54 2.55 35.70
C GLY A 13 5.19 2.94 35.10
N MET A 14 5.11 4.15 34.54
CA MET A 14 4.01 4.55 33.67
C MET A 14 4.14 3.78 32.36
N SER A 15 3.48 2.64 32.25
CA SER A 15 3.21 1.99 30.98
C SER A 15 2.21 2.86 30.21
N VAL A 16 2.69 3.67 29.27
CA VAL A 16 1.84 4.31 28.26
C VAL A 16 1.36 3.19 27.33
N SER A 17 0.17 2.67 27.61
CA SER A 17 -0.52 1.76 26.69
C SER A 17 -1.00 2.57 25.49
N THR A 18 -0.21 2.60 24.41
CA THR A 18 -0.72 3.04 23.11
C THR A 18 -1.65 1.94 22.59
N SER A 19 -2.93 2.06 22.89
CA SER A 19 -3.97 1.29 22.19
C SER A 19 -3.87 1.63 20.71
N LEU A 20 -3.38 0.68 19.92
CA LEU A 20 -3.52 0.65 18.46
C LEU A 20 -5.01 0.48 18.14
N TRP A 21 -5.78 1.55 18.25
CA TRP A 21 -7.11 1.59 17.67
C TRP A 21 -6.96 1.57 16.15
N ALA A 22 -7.57 0.61 15.48
CA ALA A 22 -7.71 0.64 14.04
C ALA A 22 -8.47 1.95 13.69
N ALA A 23 -7.85 2.81 12.87
CA ALA A 23 -8.46 4.07 12.49
C ALA A 23 -9.80 3.81 11.76
N ASP A 24 -10.85 4.55 12.13
CA ASP A 24 -12.10 4.54 11.37
C ASP A 24 -11.92 5.36 10.09
N CYS A 25 -11.55 4.67 9.01
CA CYS A 25 -11.27 5.30 7.73
C CYS A 25 -12.52 5.76 6.97
N ALA A 26 -13.72 5.54 7.51
CA ALA A 26 -14.94 6.10 6.93
C ALA A 26 -15.02 7.62 7.15
N ASN A 27 -14.48 8.13 8.26
CA ASN A 27 -14.48 9.56 8.57
C ASN A 27 -13.30 9.94 9.49
N PRO A 28 -12.05 9.90 9.00
CA PRO A 28 -10.88 10.22 9.81
C PRO A 28 -10.90 11.72 10.16
N SER A 29 -10.72 12.03 11.44
CA SER A 29 -10.86 13.41 11.95
C SER A 29 -9.53 13.98 12.44
N ALA A 30 -8.62 13.13 12.92
CA ALA A 30 -7.29 13.51 13.34
C ALA A 30 -6.25 13.20 12.25
N SER A 31 -5.21 14.04 12.13
CA SER A 31 -4.15 13.86 11.12
C SER A 31 -3.46 12.49 11.20
N ALA A 32 -3.30 11.93 12.41
CA ALA A 32 -2.74 10.59 12.59
C ALA A 32 -3.67 9.47 12.08
N GLU A 33 -4.99 9.65 12.19
CA GLU A 33 -5.98 8.72 11.62
C GLU A 33 -5.95 8.81 10.08
N VAL A 34 -5.86 10.01 9.53
CA VAL A 34 -5.75 10.24 8.07
C VAL A 34 -4.54 9.52 7.49
N ASP A 35 -3.36 9.68 8.10
CA ASP A 35 -2.13 9.02 7.65
C ASP A 35 -2.23 7.49 7.74
N SER A 36 -2.71 6.98 8.88
CA SER A 36 -2.96 5.55 9.06
C SER A 36 -3.91 4.99 7.99
N CYS A 37 -4.97 5.72 7.66
CA CYS A 37 -5.92 5.31 6.62
C CYS A 37 -5.31 5.36 5.22
N ALA A 38 -4.50 6.37 4.91
CA ALA A 38 -3.78 6.44 3.63
C ALA A 38 -2.85 5.22 3.46
N LYS A 39 -2.10 4.86 4.52
CA LYS A 39 -1.22 3.69 4.52
C LYS A 39 -2.00 2.38 4.32
N GLN A 40 -3.08 2.17 5.08
CA GLN A 40 -3.94 0.98 4.94
C GLN A 40 -4.56 0.90 3.54
N GLY A 41 -5.03 2.03 3.01
CA GLY A 41 -5.59 2.12 1.66
C GLY A 41 -4.59 1.74 0.58
N LYS A 42 -3.35 2.23 0.68
CA LYS A 42 -2.25 1.83 -0.21
C LYS A 42 -1.98 0.33 -0.11
N GLU A 43 -1.81 -0.22 1.09
CA GLU A 43 -1.50 -1.64 1.28
C GLU A 43 -2.61 -2.55 0.69
N ALA A 44 -3.88 -2.20 0.94
CA ALA A 44 -5.02 -2.96 0.40
C ALA A 44 -5.09 -2.91 -1.13
N THR A 45 -4.83 -1.75 -1.73
CA THR A 45 -4.86 -1.59 -3.20
C THR A 45 -3.67 -2.24 -3.89
N GLU A 46 -2.47 -2.20 -3.29
CA GLU A 46 -1.31 -2.94 -3.79
C GLU A 46 -1.54 -4.46 -3.78
N GLN A 47 -2.18 -4.98 -2.73
CA GLN A 47 -2.59 -6.40 -2.67
C GLN A 47 -3.61 -6.73 -3.78
N ALA A 48 -4.63 -5.87 -3.97
CA ALA A 48 -5.62 -6.04 -5.02
C ALA A 48 -4.99 -5.97 -6.43
N LEU A 49 -4.01 -5.08 -6.63
CA LEU A 49 -3.26 -4.96 -7.88
C LEU A 49 -2.47 -6.24 -8.17
N ASN A 50 -1.74 -6.76 -7.19
CA ASN A 50 -0.99 -8.01 -7.35
C ASN A 50 -1.91 -9.18 -7.72
N LYS A 51 -3.10 -9.26 -7.09
CA LYS A 51 -4.13 -10.23 -7.44
C LYS A 51 -4.60 -10.07 -8.89
N ALA A 52 -4.97 -8.85 -9.29
CA ALA A 52 -5.43 -8.57 -10.66
C ALA A 52 -4.37 -8.89 -11.72
N TRP A 53 -3.09 -8.58 -11.43
CA TRP A 53 -1.97 -8.92 -12.31
C TRP A 53 -1.75 -10.43 -12.43
N SER A 54 -1.87 -11.16 -11.32
CA SER A 54 -1.77 -12.64 -11.34
C SER A 54 -2.92 -13.27 -12.15
N GLU A 55 -4.14 -12.73 -12.02
CA GLU A 55 -5.28 -13.17 -12.82
C GLU A 55 -5.10 -12.88 -14.31
N ALA A 56 -4.56 -11.71 -14.66
CA ALA A 56 -4.21 -11.36 -16.04
C ALA A 56 -3.23 -12.38 -16.63
N LYS A 57 -2.16 -12.71 -15.90
CA LYS A 57 -1.19 -13.74 -16.31
C LYS A 57 -1.84 -15.13 -16.45
N GLY A 58 -2.76 -15.48 -15.54
CA GLY A 58 -3.52 -16.74 -15.59
C GLY A 58 -4.43 -16.84 -16.82
N ARG A 59 -5.10 -15.74 -17.19
CA ARG A 59 -5.91 -15.64 -18.42
C ARG A 59 -5.04 -15.85 -19.66
N ILE A 60 -3.90 -15.16 -19.77
CA ILE A 60 -2.96 -15.36 -20.89
C ILE A 60 -2.52 -16.82 -20.97
N THR A 61 -2.16 -17.43 -19.84
CA THR A 61 -1.72 -18.84 -19.81
C THR A 61 -2.82 -19.78 -20.29
N THR A 62 -4.05 -19.55 -19.86
CA THR A 62 -5.19 -20.41 -20.21
C THR A 62 -5.57 -20.26 -21.69
N THR A 63 -5.65 -19.02 -22.19
CA THR A 63 -6.05 -18.75 -23.57
C THR A 63 -5.02 -19.26 -24.57
N TYR A 64 -3.73 -19.01 -24.35
CA TYR A 64 -2.66 -19.32 -25.30
C TYR A 64 -1.95 -20.65 -25.02
N LYS A 65 -2.57 -21.55 -24.24
CA LYS A 65 -1.98 -22.85 -23.84
C LYS A 65 -1.51 -23.75 -25.00
N ALA A 66 -2.06 -23.53 -26.20
CA ALA A 66 -1.75 -24.33 -27.39
C ALA A 66 -0.56 -23.78 -28.19
N ASP A 67 -0.11 -22.55 -27.89
CA ASP A 67 1.02 -21.89 -28.54
C ASP A 67 1.95 -21.30 -27.47
N ASP A 68 2.92 -22.13 -27.05
CA ASP A 68 3.90 -21.76 -26.03
C ASP A 68 4.70 -20.50 -26.38
N LYS A 69 4.96 -20.26 -27.67
CA LYS A 69 5.75 -19.10 -28.11
C LYS A 69 4.93 -17.84 -27.92
N LEU A 70 3.70 -17.83 -28.44
CA LEU A 70 2.80 -16.68 -28.32
C LEU A 70 2.43 -16.40 -26.86
N GLN A 71 2.19 -17.45 -26.06
CA GLN A 71 1.94 -17.33 -24.63
C GLN A 71 3.11 -16.61 -23.92
N LYS A 72 4.35 -17.03 -24.18
CA LYS A 72 5.54 -16.42 -23.57
C LYS A 72 5.71 -14.96 -23.99
N GLU A 73 5.50 -14.67 -25.27
CA GLU A 73 5.57 -13.30 -25.80
C GLU A 73 4.55 -12.38 -25.13
N TYR A 74 3.29 -12.81 -25.02
CA TYR A 74 2.25 -12.00 -24.37
C TYR A 74 2.51 -11.85 -22.86
N GLN A 75 2.97 -12.90 -22.17
CA GLN A 75 3.37 -12.77 -20.76
C GLN A 75 4.52 -11.77 -20.58
N GLN A 76 5.49 -11.74 -21.49
CA GLN A 76 6.58 -10.78 -21.45
C GLN A 76 6.07 -9.34 -21.64
N ASN A 77 5.15 -9.13 -22.59
CA ASN A 77 4.50 -7.82 -22.78
C ASN A 77 3.74 -7.35 -21.53
N LEU A 78 3.06 -8.26 -20.83
CA LEU A 78 2.38 -7.94 -19.56
C LEU A 78 3.38 -7.51 -18.48
N VAL A 79 4.53 -8.20 -18.36
CA VAL A 79 5.59 -7.86 -17.41
C VAL A 79 6.18 -6.48 -17.70
N ASP A 80 6.51 -6.21 -18.96
CA ASP A 80 7.15 -4.95 -19.34
C ASP A 80 6.18 -3.77 -19.23
N SER A 81 4.90 -3.97 -19.60
CA SER A 81 3.84 -2.99 -19.36
C SER A 81 3.69 -2.66 -17.87
N GLN A 82 3.68 -3.68 -17.00
CA GLN A 82 3.55 -3.47 -15.56
C GLN A 82 4.75 -2.73 -14.96
N ARG A 83 5.98 -3.05 -15.39
CA ARG A 83 7.19 -2.35 -14.94
C ARG A 83 7.23 -0.89 -15.37
N GLY A 84 6.87 -0.62 -16.64
CA GLY A 84 6.76 0.75 -17.14
C GLY A 84 5.70 1.55 -16.37
N TRP A 85 4.56 0.93 -16.09
CA TRP A 85 3.49 1.53 -15.31
C TRP A 85 3.90 1.83 -13.86
N LEU A 86 4.66 0.95 -13.18
CA LEU A 86 5.18 1.22 -11.83
C LEU A 86 6.06 2.47 -11.81
N LYS A 87 6.97 2.62 -12.79
CA LYS A 87 7.80 3.83 -12.92
C LYS A 87 6.95 5.09 -13.12
N TYR A 88 5.90 5.01 -13.94
CA TYR A 88 4.94 6.11 -14.11
C TYR A 88 4.26 6.46 -12.78
N ARG A 89 3.71 5.47 -12.08
CA ARG A 89 3.02 5.66 -10.79
C ARG A 89 3.93 6.36 -9.79
N ASP A 90 5.13 5.82 -9.59
CA ASP A 90 6.06 6.33 -8.58
C ASP A 90 6.48 7.77 -8.91
N SER A 91 6.72 8.08 -10.19
CA SER A 91 7.06 9.45 -10.64
C SER A 91 5.89 10.41 -10.51
N GLN A 92 4.66 9.96 -10.80
CA GLN A 92 3.45 10.74 -10.63
C GLN A 92 3.17 11.05 -9.16
N CYS A 93 3.29 10.06 -8.28
CA CYS A 93 3.03 10.28 -6.86
C CYS A 93 4.08 11.18 -6.20
N LYS A 94 5.34 11.08 -6.63
CA LYS A 94 6.35 12.07 -6.25
C LYS A 94 5.99 13.48 -6.70
N MET A 95 5.47 13.64 -7.92
CA MET A 95 5.04 14.95 -8.43
C MET A 95 3.82 15.49 -7.67
N GLN A 96 2.83 14.66 -7.34
CA GLN A 96 1.63 15.07 -6.60
C GLN A 96 1.94 15.44 -5.13
N ALA A 97 2.87 14.74 -4.50
CA ALA A 97 3.30 15.00 -3.13
C ALA A 97 4.31 16.17 -3.01
N PHE A 98 4.74 16.78 -4.13
CA PHE A 98 5.84 17.75 -4.17
C PHE A 98 5.67 18.99 -3.27
N LEU A 99 4.43 19.37 -2.94
CA LEU A 99 4.16 20.50 -2.05
C LEU A 99 4.46 20.20 -0.57
N ALA A 100 4.63 18.93 -0.20
CA ALA A 100 5.03 18.51 1.13
C ALA A 100 6.50 18.08 1.12
N GLU A 101 7.25 18.47 2.15
CA GLU A 101 8.67 18.13 2.27
C GLU A 101 8.86 16.61 2.39
N GLU A 102 9.79 16.07 1.60
CA GLU A 102 10.14 14.64 1.64
C GLU A 102 10.56 14.23 3.07
N GLY A 103 10.04 13.10 3.55
CA GLY A 103 10.28 12.59 4.91
C GLY A 103 9.30 13.11 5.97
N THR A 104 8.35 13.97 5.60
CA THR A 104 7.25 14.36 6.48
C THR A 104 6.05 13.42 6.35
N THR A 105 5.25 13.29 7.43
CA THR A 105 3.99 12.53 7.40
C THR A 105 3.04 13.04 6.32
N ALA A 106 2.99 14.36 6.07
CA ALA A 106 2.15 14.93 5.02
C ALA A 106 2.55 14.45 3.62
N HIS A 107 3.85 14.39 3.33
CA HIS A 107 4.35 13.87 2.07
C HIS A 107 4.01 12.39 1.89
N ASP A 108 4.17 11.59 2.95
CA ASP A 108 3.87 10.15 2.91
C ASP A 108 2.36 9.88 2.76
N THR A 109 1.51 10.61 3.48
CA THR A 109 0.05 10.54 3.32
C THR A 109 -0.36 10.86 1.88
N LEU A 110 0.16 11.94 1.28
CA LEU A 110 -0.15 12.31 -0.11
C LEU A 110 0.33 11.25 -1.11
N THR A 111 1.54 10.74 -0.90
CA THR A 111 2.12 9.66 -1.72
C THR A 111 1.27 8.39 -1.65
N ASN A 112 0.87 7.98 -0.45
CA ASN A 112 0.08 6.77 -0.23
C ASN A 112 -1.30 6.85 -0.88
N ASN A 113 -1.98 8.01 -0.77
CA ASN A 113 -3.26 8.25 -1.44
C ASN A 113 -3.12 8.20 -2.97
N CYS A 114 -2.10 8.84 -3.52
CA CYS A 114 -1.84 8.79 -4.96
C CYS A 114 -1.60 7.36 -5.46
N ILE A 115 -0.78 6.57 -4.74
CA ILE A 115 -0.52 5.17 -5.10
C ILE A 115 -1.83 4.39 -5.12
N SER A 116 -2.66 4.54 -4.08
CA SER A 116 -3.95 3.85 -3.98
C SER A 116 -4.86 4.14 -5.18
N ASP A 117 -4.95 5.41 -5.60
CA ASP A 117 -5.82 5.79 -6.71
C ASP A 117 -5.30 5.34 -8.07
N ILE A 118 -3.99 5.42 -8.31
CA ILE A 118 -3.38 4.93 -9.54
C ILE A 118 -3.44 3.40 -9.62
N ASP A 119 -3.25 2.68 -8.51
CA ASP A 119 -3.39 1.23 -8.42
C ASP A 119 -4.82 0.77 -8.79
N LYS A 120 -5.87 1.45 -8.27
CA LYS A 120 -7.27 1.19 -8.65
C LYS A 120 -7.49 1.32 -10.16
N GLN A 121 -6.94 2.35 -10.78
CA GLN A 121 -7.05 2.54 -12.24
C GLN A 121 -6.38 1.40 -13.01
N ARG A 122 -5.20 0.96 -12.56
CA ARG A 122 -4.49 -0.14 -13.20
C ARG A 122 -5.21 -1.47 -13.06
N ILE A 123 -5.84 -1.73 -11.92
CA ILE A 123 -6.68 -2.90 -11.71
C ILE A 123 -7.78 -2.97 -12.78
N GLU A 124 -8.48 -1.86 -13.05
CA GLU A 124 -9.51 -1.82 -14.09
C GLU A 124 -8.92 -1.97 -15.50
N GLN A 125 -7.79 -1.34 -15.80
CA GLN A 125 -7.09 -1.54 -17.08
C GLN A 125 -6.76 -3.02 -17.31
N LEU A 126 -6.23 -3.72 -16.31
CA LEU A 126 -5.91 -5.15 -16.41
C LEU A 126 -7.16 -6.00 -16.63
N LYS A 127 -8.31 -5.64 -16.06
CA LYS A 127 -9.57 -6.36 -16.30
C LYS A 127 -10.09 -6.17 -17.73
N LEU A 128 -9.86 -5.00 -18.33
CA LEU A 128 -10.35 -4.63 -19.65
C LEU A 128 -9.45 -5.07 -20.82
N ILE A 129 -8.26 -5.64 -20.55
CA ILE A 129 -7.40 -6.19 -21.61
C ILE A 129 -8.15 -7.29 -22.37
N PRO A 130 -8.14 -7.28 -23.71
CA PRO A 130 -8.69 -8.37 -24.51
C PRO A 130 -7.72 -9.57 -24.51
N TYR A 131 -8.03 -10.58 -23.70
CA TYR A 131 -7.26 -11.83 -23.57
C TYR A 131 -7.66 -12.90 -24.58
N GLN A 132 -8.02 -12.49 -25.80
CA GLN A 132 -8.57 -13.35 -26.86
C GLN A 132 -7.66 -13.37 -28.07
#